data_AF-A0A1F3INT2-F1
#
_entry.id   AF-A0A1F3INT2-F1
#
_cell.length_a   1.000
_cell.length_b   1.000
_cell.length_c   1.000
_cell.angle_alpha   90.00
_cell.angle_beta   90.00
_cell.angle_gamma   90.00
#
_symmetry.space_group_name_H-M   'P 1'
#
loop_
_entity.id
_entity.type
_entity.pdbx_description
1 polymer ?
#
loop_
_entity_poly.entity_id
_entity_poly.type
_entity_poly.pdbx_seq_one_letter_code
_entity_poly.pdbx_strand_id
1 'polypeptide(L)'
;MSEVNVTIEKIEGNELVIREGHALAVLPKDVLKVTGTIGVPFAYIEKRKATINPENAVVEVDYEKRHIKFLQDQYDSLSPIVAGFIVLDPDLQKWEIGTTKTRSSKDLALMIKSNRLMFESIELATRLVTIFEDLKVKVEREIQDKDDHRGNIQKTQA
;
A
#
# COMPACT_ATOMS: atom_id res chain seq x y z
N MET A 1 39.63 27.48 -8.81
CA MET A 1 39.85 28.59 -7.88
C MET A 1 40.74 29.59 -8.58
N SER A 2 40.19 30.74 -8.96
CA SER A 2 40.94 31.83 -9.60
C SER A 2 41.56 32.70 -8.52
N GLU A 3 42.88 32.80 -8.49
CA GLU A 3 43.60 33.69 -7.58
C GLU A 3 43.40 35.15 -8.01
N VAL A 4 42.77 35.95 -7.15
CA VAL A 4 42.61 37.38 -7.36
C VAL A 4 43.77 38.08 -6.65
N ASN A 5 44.78 38.50 -7.40
CA ASN A 5 45.90 39.29 -6.87
C ASN A 5 45.52 40.77 -6.85
N VAL A 6 45.32 41.33 -5.65
CA VAL A 6 45.06 42.76 -5.45
C VAL A 6 46.29 43.41 -4.81
N THR A 7 46.89 44.37 -5.51
CA THR A 7 48.00 45.18 -4.98
C THR A 7 47.44 46.50 -4.45
N ILE A 8 47.61 46.77 -3.15
CA ILE A 8 47.15 48.00 -2.49
C ILE A 8 48.36 48.91 -2.27
N GLU A 9 48.41 50.07 -2.92
CA GLU A 9 49.35 51.14 -2.58
C GLU A 9 48.82 51.93 -1.37
N LYS A 10 49.63 52.03 -0.31
CA LYS A 10 49.27 52.64 0.97
C LYS A 10 48.82 54.10 0.79
N ILE A 11 47.53 54.34 0.99
CA ILE A 11 46.98 55.66 1.32
C ILE A 11 46.18 55.48 2.61
N GLU A 12 46.47 56.33 3.60
CA GLU A 12 45.87 56.28 4.94
C GLU A 12 44.34 56.37 4.87
N GLY A 13 43.65 55.34 5.39
CA GLY A 13 42.27 55.48 5.88
C GLY A 13 41.13 54.81 5.12
N ASN A 14 41.34 53.80 4.25
CA ASN A 14 40.23 53.11 3.59
C ASN A 14 40.19 51.59 3.85
N GLU A 15 39.09 51.11 4.46
CA GLU A 15 38.76 49.69 4.58
C GLU A 15 38.36 49.11 3.23
N LEU A 16 38.95 47.96 2.86
CA LEU A 16 38.58 47.20 1.67
C LEU A 16 37.55 46.12 2.06
N VAL A 17 36.27 46.33 1.73
CA VAL A 17 35.22 45.33 1.94
C VAL A 17 34.93 44.60 0.64
N ILE A 18 35.48 43.40 0.50
CA ILE A 18 35.19 42.50 -0.63
C ILE A 18 33.89 41.74 -0.30
N ARG A 19 32.82 41.99 -1.07
CA ARG A 19 31.55 41.27 -0.94
C ARG A 19 31.44 40.24 -2.05
N GLU A 20 31.47 38.97 -1.69
CA GLU A 20 31.28 37.86 -2.64
C GLU A 20 29.80 37.51 -2.74
N GLY A 21 29.19 37.80 -3.89
CA GLY A 21 27.87 37.30 -4.23
C GLY A 21 27.98 35.87 -4.75
N HIS A 22 27.67 34.88 -3.94
CA HIS A 22 27.47 33.52 -4.44
C HIS A 22 26.11 33.46 -5.15
N ALA A 23 26.12 33.17 -6.45
CA ALA A 23 24.89 32.90 -7.18
C ALA A 23 24.20 31.67 -6.56
N LEU A 24 22.87 31.75 -6.40
CA LEU A 24 22.07 30.60 -5.97
C LEU A 24 22.35 29.42 -6.92
N ALA A 25 22.70 28.28 -6.34
CA ALA A 25 22.88 27.05 -7.10
C ALA A 25 21.58 26.74 -7.85
N VAL A 26 21.70 26.42 -9.14
CA VAL A 26 20.55 26.04 -9.96
C VAL A 26 20.01 24.71 -9.45
N LEU A 27 18.91 24.74 -8.70
CA LEU A 27 18.20 23.55 -8.28
C LEU A 27 17.55 22.90 -9.53
N PRO A 28 17.74 21.59 -9.76
CA PRO A 28 17.02 20.90 -10.82
C PRO A 28 15.52 21.00 -10.54
N LYS A 29 14.72 21.24 -11.58
CA LYS A 29 13.26 21.23 -11.45
C LYS A 29 12.81 19.82 -11.08
N ASP A 30 12.06 19.70 -10.00
CA ASP A 30 11.44 18.43 -9.64
C ASP A 30 10.26 18.11 -10.56
N VAL A 31 10.22 16.87 -10.99
CA VAL A 31 9.12 16.34 -11.80
C VAL A 31 7.88 16.16 -10.94
N LEU A 32 6.74 16.65 -11.40
CA LEU A 32 5.47 16.40 -10.73
C LEU A 32 5.13 14.91 -10.84
N LYS A 33 5.22 14.19 -9.71
CA LYS A 33 4.81 12.79 -9.58
C LYS A 33 3.56 12.72 -8.73
N VAL A 34 2.46 12.25 -9.33
CA VAL A 34 1.19 12.07 -8.63
C VAL A 34 0.84 10.59 -8.62
N THR A 35 0.60 10.04 -7.44
CA THR A 35 0.21 8.64 -7.26
C THR A 35 -1.11 8.56 -6.50
N GLY A 36 -1.96 7.59 -6.85
CA GLY A 36 -3.19 7.33 -6.11
C GLY A 36 -4.02 6.20 -6.69
N THR A 37 -5.34 6.28 -6.54
CA THR A 37 -6.29 5.27 -7.06
C THR A 37 -6.29 5.24 -8.59
N ILE A 38 -6.74 4.13 -9.19
CA ILE A 38 -6.80 3.96 -10.65
C ILE A 38 -7.50 5.09 -11.43
N GLY A 39 -8.40 5.85 -10.80
CA GLY A 39 -9.08 6.99 -11.43
C GLY A 39 -8.26 8.29 -11.48
N VAL A 40 -7.11 8.36 -10.81
CA VAL A 40 -6.28 9.58 -10.71
C VAL A 40 -5.78 10.07 -12.07
N PRO A 41 -5.25 9.22 -12.98
CA PRO A 41 -4.87 9.64 -14.33
C PRO A 41 -6.04 10.28 -15.09
N PHE A 42 -7.24 9.69 -15.02
CA PHE A 42 -8.43 10.23 -15.67
C PHE A 42 -8.80 11.62 -15.14
N ALA A 43 -8.89 11.78 -13.81
CA ALA A 43 -9.20 13.05 -13.18
C ALA A 43 -8.14 14.12 -13.46
N TYR A 44 -6.87 13.73 -13.61
CA TYR A 44 -5.79 14.63 -13.98
C TYR A 44 -5.95 15.16 -15.40
N ILE A 45 -6.19 14.24 -16.35
CA ILE A 45 -6.39 14.58 -17.78
C ILE A 45 -7.64 15.46 -17.92
N GLU A 46 -8.75 15.09 -17.29
CA GLU A 46 -10.02 15.80 -17.39
C GLU A 46 -9.91 17.29 -17.03
N LYS A 47 -9.18 17.61 -15.95
CA LYS A 47 -8.95 18.99 -15.50
C LYS A 47 -7.99 19.78 -16.39
N ARG A 48 -7.19 19.11 -17.23
CA ARG A 48 -6.09 19.71 -18.01
C ARG A 48 -6.17 19.44 -19.50
N LYS A 49 -7.34 19.02 -20.02
CA LYS A 49 -7.57 18.70 -21.44
C LYS A 49 -7.08 19.78 -22.39
N ALA A 50 -7.19 21.07 -22.02
CA ALA A 50 -6.78 22.18 -22.86
C ALA A 50 -5.25 22.40 -22.95
N THR A 51 -4.47 21.87 -22.00
CA THR A 51 -3.01 22.09 -21.92
C THR A 51 -2.22 20.86 -22.37
N ILE A 52 -2.84 19.69 -22.33
CA ILE A 52 -2.20 18.43 -22.71
C ILE A 52 -2.24 18.31 -24.24
N ASN A 53 -1.07 18.12 -24.85
CA ASN A 53 -1.00 17.73 -26.27
C ASN A 53 -1.23 16.20 -26.38
N PRO A 54 -2.32 15.74 -27.02
CA PRO A 54 -2.60 14.31 -27.17
C PRO A 54 -1.54 13.54 -27.97
N GLU A 55 -0.78 14.19 -28.85
CA GLU A 55 0.20 13.52 -29.72
C GLU A 55 1.46 13.08 -28.95
N ASN A 56 1.86 13.85 -27.93
CA ASN A 56 3.04 13.54 -27.12
C ASN A 56 2.69 12.74 -25.86
N ALA A 57 1.41 12.70 -25.50
CA ALA A 57 0.93 12.10 -24.28
C ALA A 57 0.73 10.58 -24.46
N VAL A 58 1.12 9.81 -23.45
CA VAL A 58 1.04 8.35 -23.47
C VAL A 58 0.31 7.85 -22.24
N VAL A 59 -0.56 6.87 -22.45
CA VAL A 59 -1.20 6.10 -21.38
C VAL A 59 -0.68 4.67 -21.44
N GLU A 60 0.02 4.27 -20.39
CA GLU A 60 0.49 2.90 -20.17
C GLU A 60 -0.51 2.18 -19.26
N VAL A 61 -1.06 1.06 -19.73
CA VAL A 61 -1.95 0.20 -18.93
C VAL A 61 -1.28 -1.16 -18.77
N ASP A 62 -1.01 -1.54 -17.52
CA ASP A 62 -0.43 -2.84 -17.17
C ASP A 62 -1.43 -3.59 -16.29
N TYR A 63 -2.08 -4.59 -16.90
CA TYR A 63 -3.10 -5.41 -16.24
C TYR A 63 -2.51 -6.32 -15.17
N GLU A 64 -1.31 -6.86 -15.41
CA GLU A 64 -0.65 -7.78 -14.47
C GLU A 64 -0.29 -7.06 -13.17
N LYS A 65 0.27 -5.85 -13.30
CA LYS A 65 0.62 -5.00 -12.17
C LYS A 65 -0.54 -4.15 -11.66
N ARG A 66 -1.73 -4.25 -12.26
CA ARG A 66 -2.95 -3.50 -11.92
C ARG A 66 -2.69 -1.99 -11.74
N HIS A 67 -2.01 -1.39 -12.70
CA HIS A 67 -1.74 0.05 -12.68
C HIS A 67 -1.96 0.69 -14.04
N ILE A 68 -2.30 1.98 -14.00
CA ILE A 68 -2.41 2.85 -15.15
C ILE A 68 -1.46 4.03 -14.91
N LYS A 69 -0.63 4.34 -15.89
CA LYS A 69 0.30 5.45 -15.84
C LYS A 69 0.07 6.36 -17.03
N PHE A 70 0.02 7.66 -16.75
CA PHE A 70 -0.08 8.72 -17.73
C PHE A 70 1.22 9.52 -17.73
N LEU A 71 1.78 9.66 -18.92
CA LEU A 71 2.94 10.50 -19.23
C LEU A 71 2.44 11.66 -20.07
N GLN A 72 2.62 12.88 -19.58
CA GLN A 72 2.11 14.06 -20.30
C GLN A 72 2.91 14.35 -21.58
N ASP A 73 4.22 14.10 -21.56
CA ASP A 73 5.08 14.18 -22.74
C ASP A 73 6.16 13.09 -22.66
N GLN A 74 6.18 12.19 -23.62
CA GLN A 74 7.13 11.08 -23.68
C GLN A 74 8.57 11.49 -24.00
N TYR A 75 8.78 12.68 -24.58
CA TYR A 75 10.09 13.17 -25.00
C TYR A 75 10.73 14.08 -23.95
N ASP A 76 9.94 14.64 -23.02
CA ASP A 76 10.43 15.49 -21.94
C ASP A 76 10.63 14.70 -20.63
N SER A 77 11.88 14.64 -20.17
CA SER A 77 12.26 14.02 -18.90
C SER A 77 11.70 14.74 -17.66
N LEU A 78 11.27 15.99 -17.80
CA LEU A 78 10.68 16.79 -16.74
C LEU A 78 9.14 16.79 -16.79
N SER A 79 8.55 15.99 -17.68
CA SER A 79 7.09 15.95 -17.84
C SER A 79 6.40 15.29 -16.65
N PRO A 80 5.21 15.78 -16.26
CA PRO A 80 4.45 15.18 -15.18
C PRO A 80 4.14 13.70 -15.41
N ILE A 81 4.32 12.90 -14.36
CA ILE A 81 4.01 11.48 -14.33
C ILE A 81 2.87 11.26 -13.34
N VAL A 82 1.76 10.69 -13.82
CA VAL A 82 0.56 10.45 -13.02
C VAL A 82 0.23 8.97 -13.05
N ALA A 83 0.27 8.30 -11.91
CA ALA A 83 0.03 6.86 -11.80
C ALA A 83 -1.14 6.54 -10.87
N GLY A 84 -2.02 5.67 -11.33
CA GLY A 84 -3.13 5.11 -10.58
C GLY A 84 -2.93 3.61 -10.37
N PHE A 85 -3.21 3.11 -9.16
CA PHE A 85 -3.06 1.71 -8.78
C PHE A 85 -4.38 1.13 -8.28
N ILE A 86 -4.59 -0.17 -8.51
CA ILE A 86 -5.60 -0.96 -7.80
C ILE A 86 -4.90 -1.69 -6.66
N VAL A 87 -5.17 -1.24 -5.44
CA VAL A 87 -4.64 -1.85 -4.22
C VAL A 87 -5.79 -2.54 -3.51
N LEU A 88 -5.55 -3.76 -3.02
CA LEU A 88 -6.48 -4.43 -2.10
C LEU A 88 -6.59 -3.61 -0.83
N ASP A 89 -7.82 -3.47 -0.33
CA ASP A 89 -8.06 -2.76 0.92
C ASP A 89 -7.20 -3.37 2.05
N PRO A 90 -6.48 -2.56 2.85
CA PRO A 90 -5.63 -3.05 3.92
C PRO A 90 -6.37 -3.96 4.91
N ASP A 91 -7.65 -3.71 5.15
CA ASP A 91 -8.44 -4.53 6.04
C ASP A 91 -8.72 -5.89 5.39
N LEU A 92 -9.07 -5.94 4.10
CA LEU A 92 -9.22 -7.21 3.37
C LEU A 92 -7.92 -8.03 3.33
N GLN A 93 -6.76 -7.37 3.27
CA GLN A 93 -5.47 -8.03 3.37
C GLN A 93 -5.23 -8.67 4.75
N LYS A 94 -5.66 -8.03 5.84
CA LYS A 94 -5.57 -8.62 7.19
C LYS A 94 -6.36 -9.93 7.30
N TRP A 95 -7.47 -10.00 6.57
CA TRP A 95 -8.30 -11.21 6.49
C TRP A 95 -7.73 -12.28 5.55
N GLU A 96 -6.60 -12.00 4.88
CA GLU A 96 -5.99 -12.84 3.84
C GLU A 96 -6.98 -13.23 2.72
N ILE A 97 -7.97 -12.36 2.46
CA ILE A 97 -8.99 -12.58 1.43
C ILE A 97 -8.33 -12.50 0.05
N GLY A 98 -8.59 -13.49 -0.80
CA GLY A 98 -7.99 -13.59 -2.14
C GLY A 98 -6.61 -14.26 -2.15
N THR A 99 -6.19 -14.86 -1.03
CA THR A 99 -5.00 -15.72 -0.98
C THR A 99 -5.37 -17.20 -1.08
N THR A 100 -4.40 -18.05 -1.42
CA THR A 100 -4.57 -19.52 -1.45
C THR A 100 -4.44 -20.16 -0.06
N LYS A 101 -4.32 -19.37 1.00
CA LYS A 101 -4.16 -19.87 2.36
C LYS A 101 -5.50 -20.36 2.89
N THR A 102 -5.52 -21.62 3.31
CA THR A 102 -6.62 -22.17 4.09
C THR A 102 -6.29 -22.07 5.57
N ARG A 103 -7.29 -21.74 6.39
CA ARG A 103 -7.15 -21.59 7.84
C ARG A 103 -8.02 -22.62 8.54
N SER A 104 -7.53 -23.17 9.65
CA SER A 104 -8.33 -24.03 10.50
C SER A 104 -9.35 -23.21 11.29
N SER A 105 -10.38 -23.86 11.86
CA SER A 105 -11.38 -23.17 12.68
C SER A 105 -10.77 -22.43 13.88
N LYS A 106 -9.69 -22.97 14.47
CA LYS A 106 -8.95 -22.31 15.56
C LYS A 106 -8.22 -21.06 15.09
N ASP A 107 -7.58 -21.12 13.93
CA ASP A 107 -6.86 -19.97 13.36
C ASP A 107 -7.85 -18.86 12.98
N LEU A 108 -9.02 -19.24 12.46
CA LEU A 108 -10.08 -18.29 12.15
C LEU A 108 -10.64 -17.63 13.41
N ALA A 109 -10.86 -18.40 14.49
CA ALA A 109 -11.27 -17.87 15.78
C ALA A 109 -10.25 -16.86 16.34
N LEU A 110 -8.95 -17.17 16.26
CA LEU A 110 -7.87 -16.25 16.66
C LEU A 110 -7.86 -14.97 15.79
N MET A 111 -8.08 -15.10 14.48
CA MET A 111 -8.14 -13.96 13.58
C MET A 111 -9.34 -13.04 13.87
N ILE A 112 -10.52 -13.62 14.14
CA ILE A 112 -11.72 -12.89 14.54
C ILE A 112 -11.48 -12.18 15.87
N LYS A 113 -10.90 -12.89 16.85
CA LYS A 113 -10.59 -12.33 18.18
C LYS A 113 -9.65 -11.12 18.10
N SER A 114 -8.65 -11.19 17.23
CA SER A 114 -7.67 -10.11 17.02
C SER A 114 -8.25 -8.90 16.28
N ASN A 115 -9.21 -9.14 15.38
CA ASN A 115 -9.83 -8.10 14.56
C ASN A 115 -11.27 -7.78 14.99
N ARG A 116 -11.61 -7.93 16.28
CA ARG A 116 -12.99 -7.76 16.80
C ARG A 116 -13.63 -6.40 16.50
N LEU A 117 -12.83 -5.37 16.27
CA LEU A 117 -13.28 -4.01 15.95
C LEU A 117 -13.78 -3.87 14.50
N MET A 118 -13.50 -4.85 13.64
CA MET A 118 -13.96 -4.89 12.26
C MET A 118 -15.40 -5.44 12.12
N PHE A 119 -16.01 -5.85 13.23
CA PHE A 119 -17.38 -6.34 13.28
C PHE A 119 -18.32 -5.28 13.81
N GLU A 120 -19.60 -5.39 13.45
CA GLU A 120 -20.67 -4.47 13.87
C GLU A 120 -20.75 -4.32 15.40
N SER A 121 -20.50 -5.40 16.15
CA SER A 121 -20.38 -5.35 17.60
C SER A 121 -19.34 -6.34 18.13
N ILE A 122 -18.74 -5.98 19.27
CA ILE A 122 -17.77 -6.84 19.98
C ILE A 122 -18.44 -8.16 20.43
N GLU A 123 -19.72 -8.10 20.78
CA GLU A 123 -20.52 -9.25 21.19
C GLU A 123 -20.70 -10.26 20.04
N LEU A 124 -20.98 -9.77 18.83
CA LEU A 124 -21.07 -10.61 17.63
C LEU A 124 -19.73 -11.26 17.31
N ALA A 125 -18.63 -10.51 17.38
CA ALA A 125 -17.29 -11.06 17.18
C ALA A 125 -16.98 -12.16 18.21
N THR A 126 -17.32 -11.94 19.48
CA THR A 126 -17.08 -12.90 20.57
C THR A 126 -17.92 -14.18 20.39
N ARG A 127 -19.18 -14.04 19.97
CA ARG A 127 -20.06 -15.18 19.66
C ARG A 127 -19.52 -16.00 18.48
N LEU A 128 -18.97 -15.34 17.45
CA LEU A 128 -18.35 -16.04 16.33
C LEU A 128 -17.11 -16.82 16.78
N VAL A 129 -16.25 -16.23 17.62
CA VAL A 129 -15.09 -16.93 18.20
C VAL A 129 -15.51 -18.22 18.90
N THR A 130 -16.52 -18.17 19.77
CA THR A 130 -17.00 -19.37 20.48
C THR A 130 -17.53 -20.43 19.52
N ILE A 131 -18.31 -20.03 18.51
CA ILE A 131 -18.84 -20.96 17.50
C ILE A 131 -17.69 -21.67 16.76
N PHE A 132 -16.66 -20.93 16.34
CA PHE A 132 -15.54 -21.50 15.61
C PHE A 132 -14.64 -22.41 16.48
N GLU A 133 -14.50 -22.12 17.77
CA GLU A 133 -13.82 -22.99 18.73
C GLU A 133 -14.60 -24.29 18.97
N ASP A 134 -15.92 -24.19 19.15
CA ASP A 134 -16.82 -25.33 19.41
C ASP A 134 -17.02 -26.23 18.19
N LEU A 135 -16.92 -25.67 16.97
CA LEU A 135 -17.11 -26.41 15.72
C LEU A 135 -16.19 -27.64 15.64
N LYS A 136 -14.91 -27.49 16.01
CA LYS A 136 -13.94 -28.59 15.98
C LYS A 136 -14.27 -29.66 17.03
N VAL A 137 -14.62 -29.24 18.24
CA VAL A 137 -14.97 -30.13 19.35
C VAL A 137 -16.21 -30.96 19.02
N LYS A 138 -17.21 -30.33 18.39
CA LYS A 138 -18.43 -31.03 17.98
C LYS A 138 -18.17 -32.06 16.88
N VAL A 139 -17.37 -31.71 15.87
CA VAL A 139 -16.99 -32.64 14.80
C VAL A 139 -16.19 -33.83 15.34
N GLU A 140 -15.23 -33.60 16.24
CA GLU A 140 -14.45 -34.68 16.88
C GLU A 140 -15.34 -35.60 17.72
N ARG A 141 -16.27 -35.05 18.50
CA ARG A 141 -17.25 -35.84 19.26
C ARG A 141 -18.17 -36.65 18.36
N GLU A 142 -18.73 -36.06 17.31
CA GLU A 142 -19.60 -36.79 16.38
C GLU A 142 -18.88 -37.92 15.63
N ILE A 143 -17.56 -37.81 15.42
CA ILE A 143 -16.74 -38.90 14.86
C ILE A 143 -16.55 -40.01 15.91
N GLN A 144 -16.21 -39.66 17.15
CA GLN A 144 -16.05 -40.63 18.24
C GLN A 144 -17.36 -41.38 18.53
N ASP A 145 -18.48 -40.68 18.60
CA ASP A 145 -19.80 -41.27 18.85
C ASP A 145 -20.22 -42.23 17.71
N LYS A 146 -19.78 -41.97 16.47
CA LYS A 146 -19.98 -42.89 15.33
C LYS A 146 -19.05 -44.10 15.36
N ASP A 147 -17.84 -43.97 15.91
CA ASP A 147 -16.89 -45.07 16.07
C ASP A 147 -17.23 -45.99 17.27
N ASP A 148 -18.00 -45.51 18.25
CA ASP A 148 -18.31 -46.25 19.50
C ASP A 148 -19.34 -47.41 19.35
N HIS A 149 -19.49 -47.97 18.15
CA HIS A 149 -20.50 -49.00 17.83
C HIS A 149 -19.92 -50.39 17.52
N ARG A 150 -18.81 -50.81 18.17
CA ARG A 150 -18.26 -52.19 17.97
C ARG A 150 -17.81 -52.99 19.19
N GLY A 151 -18.06 -52.55 20.43
CA GLY A 151 -17.41 -53.19 21.59
C GLY A 151 -18.27 -53.66 22.76
N ASN A 152 -19.44 -53.06 23.02
CA ASN A 152 -20.09 -53.25 24.32
C ASN A 152 -21.26 -54.25 24.26
N ILE A 153 -20.98 -55.48 23.81
CA ILE A 153 -21.87 -56.61 24.05
C ILE A 153 -21.47 -57.17 25.41
N GLN A 154 -22.25 -56.83 26.44
CA GLN A 154 -22.12 -57.46 27.76
C GLN A 154 -22.17 -58.98 27.57
N LYS A 155 -21.06 -59.67 27.87
CA LYS A 155 -21.10 -61.12 28.10
C LYS A 155 -21.86 -61.35 29.39
N THR A 156 -23.19 -61.41 29.28
CA THR A 156 -24.04 -61.94 30.34
C THR A 156 -23.75 -63.42 30.46
N GLN A 157 -23.29 -63.81 31.66
CA GLN A 157 -23.04 -65.18 32.07
C GLN A 157 -24.30 -66.04 31.92
N ALA A 158 -24.16 -67.22 31.32
CA ALA A 158 -24.92 -68.43 31.62
C ALA A 158 -24.11 -69.64 31.15
#